data_AF-A0A933ML70-F1
#
_entry.id   AF-A0A933ML70-F1
#
_cell.length_a   1.000
_cell.length_b   1.000
_cell.length_c   1.000
_cell.angle_alpha   90.00
_cell.angle_beta   90.00
_cell.angle_gamma   90.00
#
_symmetry.space_group_name_H-M   'P 1'
#
loop_
_entity.id
_entity.type
_entity.pdbx_description
1 polymer ?
#
loop_
_entity_poly.entity_id
_entity_poly.type
_entity_poly.pdbx_seq_one_letter_code
_entity_poly.pdbx_strand_id
1 'polypeptide(L)'
;MPGCCWLFFASLSKTPAQLAIKASEEALNPVRTEAAKFVPEQLAAIEAMLKSARQSFEKGDYKAAITTAKDLPLKIKDLATAIEAKKAELPQDWQALTDEMPKLITATQSAVNRARGVDKTVLAEAKTAVDGMPEAWKQAQDAFKAGNLFEAVTKAAGIKEQAAKIMADLGEKQVETVKK
;
A
#
# COMPACT_ATOMS: atom_id res chain seq x y z
N MET A 1 20.35 -48.67 -33.00
CA MET A 1 20.50 -47.48 -33.88
C MET A 1 19.35 -47.54 -34.86
N PRO A 2 18.52 -46.49 -35.06
CA PRO A 2 18.67 -45.06 -34.78
C PRO A 2 17.82 -44.62 -33.55
N GLY A 3 18.06 -43.53 -32.84
CA GLY A 3 18.85 -42.34 -33.16
C GLY A 3 18.02 -41.11 -32.78
N CYS A 4 18.43 -40.45 -31.70
CA CYS A 4 18.18 -39.05 -31.34
C CYS A 4 17.00 -38.32 -32.03
N CYS A 5 15.80 -38.35 -31.44
CA CYS A 5 14.74 -37.37 -31.79
C CYS A 5 13.96 -36.81 -30.59
N TRP A 6 14.42 -37.02 -29.35
CA TRP A 6 13.71 -36.58 -28.13
C TRP A 6 14.36 -35.39 -27.39
N LEU A 7 15.41 -34.77 -27.96
CA LEU A 7 16.08 -33.61 -27.34
C LEU A 7 15.86 -32.28 -28.09
N PHE A 8 15.07 -32.25 -29.16
CA PHE A 8 14.84 -31.01 -29.93
C PHE A 8 13.58 -30.22 -29.52
N PHE A 9 12.70 -30.79 -28.69
CA PHE A 9 11.46 -30.11 -28.29
C PHE A 9 11.62 -29.17 -27.08
N ALA A 10 12.62 -29.41 -26.22
CA ALA A 10 12.90 -28.54 -25.06
C ALA A 10 13.45 -27.15 -25.46
N SER A 11 14.03 -27.03 -26.66
CA SER A 11 14.63 -25.81 -27.17
C SER A 11 13.61 -24.80 -27.72
N LEU A 12 12.45 -25.28 -28.21
CA LEU A 12 11.45 -24.43 -28.88
C LEU A 12 10.70 -23.50 -27.91
N SER A 13 10.44 -23.94 -26.68
CA SER A 13 9.71 -23.16 -25.67
C SER A 13 10.61 -22.28 -24.79
N LYS A 14 11.92 -22.56 -24.77
CA LYS A 14 12.88 -21.79 -23.96
C LYS A 14 12.96 -20.32 -24.41
N THR A 15 13.18 -20.06 -25.70
CA THR A 15 13.29 -18.69 -26.21
C THR A 15 12.00 -17.87 -25.99
N PRO A 16 10.79 -18.38 -26.31
CA PRO A 16 9.54 -17.67 -26.02
C PRO A 16 9.32 -17.40 -24.52
N ALA A 17 9.63 -18.35 -23.65
CA ALA A 17 9.51 -18.16 -22.20
C ALA A 17 10.45 -17.05 -21.69
N GLN A 18 11.69 -17.03 -22.16
CA GLN A 18 12.67 -16.00 -21.80
C GLN A 18 12.24 -14.61 -22.29
N LEU A 19 11.74 -14.52 -23.52
CA LEU A 19 11.26 -13.26 -24.09
C LEU A 19 10.03 -12.74 -23.35
N ALA A 20 9.07 -13.61 -22.99
CA ALA A 20 7.88 -13.22 -22.25
C ALA A 20 8.21 -12.67 -20.85
N ILE A 21 9.15 -13.30 -20.14
CA ILE A 21 9.63 -12.83 -18.83
C ILE A 21 10.32 -11.46 -18.97
N LYS A 22 11.26 -11.33 -19.92
CA LYS A 22 11.97 -10.07 -20.15
C LYS A 22 11.03 -8.93 -20.55
N ALA A 23 10.11 -9.17 -21.49
CA ALA A 23 9.15 -8.16 -21.91
C ALA A 23 8.27 -7.67 -20.75
N SER A 24 7.87 -8.58 -19.85
CA SER A 24 7.11 -8.24 -18.65
C SER A 24 7.92 -7.40 -17.67
N GLU A 25 9.21 -7.66 -17.53
CA GLU A 25 10.10 -6.84 -16.69
C GLU A 25 10.33 -5.45 -17.25
N GLU A 26 10.59 -5.37 -18.56
CA GLU A 26 10.75 -4.10 -19.27
C GLU A 26 9.48 -3.25 -19.19
N ALA A 27 8.30 -3.87 -19.28
CA ALA A 27 7.02 -3.19 -19.11
C ALA A 27 6.74 -2.76 -17.65
N LEU A 28 7.21 -3.52 -16.66
CA LEU A 28 7.01 -3.19 -15.24
C LEU A 28 7.96 -2.09 -14.75
N ASN A 29 9.20 -2.06 -15.22
CA ASN A 29 10.24 -1.12 -14.79
C ASN A 29 9.81 0.36 -14.73
N PRO A 30 9.17 0.95 -15.77
CA PRO A 30 8.81 2.36 -15.74
C PRO A 30 7.74 2.69 -14.69
N VAL A 31 6.84 1.74 -14.39
CA VAL A 31 5.73 1.96 -13.45
C VAL A 31 6.03 1.46 -12.04
N ARG A 32 7.10 0.69 -11.84
CA ARG A 32 7.46 0.05 -10.55
C ARG A 32 7.53 1.06 -9.40
N THR A 33 8.18 2.20 -9.60
CA THR A 33 8.34 3.22 -8.53
C THR A 33 7.01 3.85 -8.13
N GLU A 34 6.13 4.11 -9.08
CA GLU A 34 4.79 4.64 -8.79
C GLU A 34 3.89 3.57 -8.21
N ALA A 35 3.95 2.35 -8.74
CA ALA A 35 3.23 1.20 -8.22
C ALA A 35 3.57 0.93 -6.75
N ALA A 36 4.85 1.03 -6.38
CA ALA A 36 5.30 0.86 -5.00
C ALA A 36 4.71 1.91 -4.04
N LYS A 37 4.37 3.11 -4.55
CA LYS A 37 3.78 4.19 -3.77
C LYS A 37 2.26 4.06 -3.68
N PHE A 38 1.59 3.87 -4.82
CA PHE A 38 0.13 3.99 -4.91
C PHE A 38 -0.60 2.65 -4.76
N VAL A 39 0.01 1.55 -5.18
CA VAL A 39 -0.62 0.21 -5.25
C VAL A 39 0.38 -0.90 -4.89
N PRO A 40 1.03 -0.85 -3.71
CA PRO A 40 2.12 -1.76 -3.34
C PRO A 40 1.70 -3.24 -3.36
N GLU A 41 0.46 -3.54 -2.99
CA GLU A 41 -0.06 -4.92 -3.01
C GLU A 41 -0.15 -5.49 -4.44
N GLN A 42 -0.59 -4.68 -5.40
CA GLN A 42 -0.68 -5.11 -6.80
C GLN A 42 0.71 -5.28 -7.42
N LEU A 43 1.65 -4.40 -7.07
CA LEU A 43 3.06 -4.56 -7.46
C LEU A 43 3.61 -5.88 -6.93
N ALA A 44 3.43 -6.17 -5.64
CA ALA A 44 3.93 -7.38 -5.02
C ALA A 44 3.35 -8.65 -5.67
N ALA A 45 2.07 -8.63 -6.05
CA ALA A 45 1.45 -9.74 -6.78
C ALA A 45 2.11 -9.97 -8.16
N ILE A 46 2.39 -8.90 -8.92
CA ILE A 46 3.07 -8.97 -10.22
C ILE A 46 4.50 -9.46 -10.09
N GLU A 47 5.24 -8.97 -9.10
CA GLU A 47 6.60 -9.44 -8.80
C GLU A 47 6.63 -10.92 -8.40
N ALA A 48 5.63 -11.38 -7.65
CA ALA A 48 5.50 -12.80 -7.30
C ALA A 48 5.26 -13.68 -8.53
N MET A 49 4.43 -13.24 -9.48
CA MET A 49 4.23 -13.95 -10.76
C MET A 49 5.50 -13.96 -11.62
N LEU A 50 6.22 -12.85 -11.72
CA LEU A 50 7.52 -12.78 -12.40
C LEU A 50 8.53 -13.75 -11.78
N LYS A 51 8.60 -13.80 -10.44
CA LYS A 51 9.45 -14.75 -9.72
C LYS A 51 9.05 -16.20 -10.00
N SER A 52 7.75 -16.50 -9.99
CA SER A 52 7.23 -17.84 -10.30
C SER A 52 7.55 -18.27 -11.75
N ALA A 53 7.40 -17.35 -12.72
CA ALA A 53 7.75 -17.59 -14.11
C ALA A 53 9.26 -17.87 -14.27
N ARG A 54 10.12 -17.08 -13.60
CA ARG A 54 11.58 -17.31 -13.57
C ARG A 54 11.95 -18.66 -12.96
N GLN A 55 11.37 -19.03 -11.83
CA GLN A 55 11.61 -20.32 -11.20
C GLN A 55 11.19 -21.50 -12.08
N SER A 56 10.06 -21.37 -12.78
CA SER A 56 9.59 -22.38 -13.73
C SER A 56 10.56 -22.49 -14.91
N PHE A 57 11.02 -21.36 -15.44
CA PHE A 57 12.04 -21.30 -16.50
C PHE A 57 13.36 -21.97 -16.10
N GLU A 58 13.87 -21.68 -14.90
CA GLU A 58 15.11 -22.25 -14.35
C GLU A 58 15.01 -23.76 -14.13
N LYS A 59 13.83 -24.26 -13.76
CA LYS A 59 13.54 -25.70 -13.63
C LYS A 59 13.36 -26.41 -14.98
N GLY A 60 13.42 -25.68 -16.09
CA GLY A 60 13.13 -26.22 -17.43
C GLY A 60 11.64 -26.39 -17.73
N ASP A 61 10.74 -25.95 -16.84
CA ASP A 61 9.29 -25.94 -17.07
C ASP A 61 8.89 -24.67 -17.85
N TYR A 62 9.29 -24.64 -19.12
CA TYR A 62 9.05 -23.52 -20.02
C TYR A 62 7.55 -23.32 -20.31
N LYS A 63 6.74 -24.39 -20.22
CA LYS A 63 5.28 -24.30 -20.44
C LYS A 63 4.60 -23.59 -19.27
N ALA A 64 4.97 -23.92 -18.02
CA ALA A 64 4.51 -23.18 -16.85
C ALA A 64 5.02 -21.73 -16.89
N ALA A 65 6.28 -21.51 -17.26
CA ALA A 65 6.83 -20.16 -17.39
C ALA A 65 6.04 -19.28 -18.38
N ILE A 66 5.73 -19.81 -19.58
CA ILE A 66 4.89 -19.12 -20.58
C ILE A 66 3.47 -18.90 -20.04
N THR A 67 2.90 -19.90 -19.36
CA THR A 67 1.53 -19.81 -18.82
C THR A 67 1.41 -18.71 -17.76
N THR A 68 2.39 -18.58 -16.87
CA THR A 68 2.43 -17.50 -15.89
C THR A 68 2.72 -16.15 -16.55
N ALA A 69 3.63 -16.12 -17.54
CA ALA A 69 4.03 -14.88 -18.19
C ALA A 69 2.97 -14.29 -19.14
N LYS A 70 2.07 -15.09 -19.70
CA LYS A 70 1.05 -14.61 -20.65
C LYS A 70 0.09 -13.58 -20.03
N ASP A 71 -0.16 -13.68 -18.72
CA ASP A 71 -1.11 -12.81 -18.01
C ASP A 71 -0.43 -11.53 -17.48
N LEU A 72 0.91 -11.51 -17.43
CA LEU A 72 1.69 -10.37 -16.91
C LEU A 72 1.47 -9.07 -17.70
N PRO A 73 1.45 -9.05 -19.05
CA PRO A 73 1.21 -7.81 -19.80
C PRO A 73 -0.12 -7.14 -19.45
N LEU A 74 -1.19 -7.93 -19.31
CA LEU A 74 -2.50 -7.40 -18.92
C LEU A 74 -2.45 -6.86 -17.49
N LYS A 75 -1.84 -7.60 -16.55
CA LYS A 75 -1.73 -7.15 -15.15
C LYS A 75 -0.87 -5.91 -14.98
N ILE A 76 0.19 -5.74 -15.77
CA ILE A 76 1.01 -4.53 -15.77
C ILE A 76 0.21 -3.33 -16.32
N LYS A 77 -0.64 -3.56 -17.33
CA LYS A 77 -1.57 -2.53 -17.80
C LYS A 77 -2.60 -2.17 -16.72
N ASP A 78 -3.19 -3.16 -16.06
CA ASP A 78 -4.13 -2.95 -14.96
C ASP A 78 -3.46 -2.20 -13.79
N LEU A 79 -2.19 -2.50 -13.50
CA LEU A 79 -1.39 -1.77 -12.51
C LEU A 79 -1.26 -0.29 -12.87
N ALA A 80 -0.95 0.02 -14.14
CA ALA A 80 -0.89 1.40 -14.61
C ALA A 80 -2.26 2.10 -14.49
N THR A 81 -3.34 1.42 -14.85
CA THR A 81 -4.71 1.94 -14.65
C THR A 81 -5.04 2.16 -13.18
N ALA A 82 -4.61 1.26 -12.28
CA ALA A 82 -4.84 1.40 -10.85
C ALA A 82 -4.03 2.55 -10.23
N ILE A 83 -2.80 2.79 -10.71
CA ILE A 83 -2.00 3.96 -10.33
C ILE A 83 -2.75 5.24 -10.71
N GLU A 84 -3.21 5.35 -11.97
CA GLU A 84 -3.91 6.54 -12.44
C GLU A 84 -5.26 6.73 -11.74
N ALA A 85 -5.99 5.65 -11.47
CA ALA A 85 -7.21 5.70 -10.66
C ALA A 85 -6.91 6.23 -9.25
N LYS A 86 -5.87 5.71 -8.58
CA LYS A 86 -5.46 6.20 -7.25
C LYS A 86 -5.10 7.67 -7.30
N LYS A 87 -4.30 8.10 -8.27
CA LYS A 87 -3.96 9.53 -8.45
C LYS A 87 -5.19 10.40 -8.69
N ALA A 88 -6.18 9.91 -9.43
CA ALA A 88 -7.42 10.62 -9.72
C ALA A 88 -8.36 10.73 -8.50
N GLU A 89 -8.31 9.76 -7.58
CA GLU A 89 -9.08 9.77 -6.32
C GLU A 89 -8.50 10.77 -5.30
N LEU A 90 -7.18 10.93 -5.27
CA LEU A 90 -6.49 11.72 -4.24
C LEU A 90 -7.02 13.16 -4.06
N PRO A 91 -7.41 13.93 -5.10
CA PRO A 91 -7.94 15.27 -4.90
C PRO A 91 -9.28 15.27 -4.15
N GLN A 92 -10.13 14.29 -4.45
CA GLN A 92 -11.42 14.12 -3.78
C GLN A 92 -11.22 13.67 -2.34
N ASP A 93 -10.31 12.71 -2.11
CA ASP A 93 -9.92 12.28 -0.76
C ASP A 93 -9.38 13.45 0.06
N TRP A 94 -8.50 14.27 -0.53
CA TRP A 94 -7.93 15.43 0.15
C TRP A 94 -8.98 16.49 0.50
N GLN A 95 -9.94 16.73 -0.39
CA GLN A 95 -11.05 17.65 -0.11
C GLN A 95 -11.89 17.14 1.07
N ALA A 96 -12.27 15.86 1.06
CA ALA A 96 -12.99 15.25 2.18
C ALA A 96 -12.18 15.34 3.49
N LEU A 97 -10.88 15.06 3.43
CA LEU A 97 -9.98 15.18 4.58
C LEU A 97 -9.88 16.61 5.11
N THR A 98 -9.92 17.61 4.25
CA THR A 98 -9.86 19.02 4.66
C THR A 98 -11.09 19.42 5.48
N ASP A 99 -12.26 18.87 5.16
CA ASP A 99 -13.50 19.11 5.88
C ASP A 99 -13.63 18.28 7.18
N GLU A 100 -13.00 17.11 7.22
CA GLU A 100 -13.08 16.16 8.32
C GLU A 100 -11.99 16.35 9.39
N MET A 101 -10.74 16.66 8.99
CA MET A 101 -9.59 16.65 9.91
C MET A 101 -9.69 17.65 11.05
N PRO A 102 -10.08 18.92 10.84
CA PRO A 102 -10.27 19.83 11.95
C PRO A 102 -11.27 19.30 12.98
N LYS A 103 -12.37 18.69 12.52
CA LYS A 103 -13.42 18.12 13.38
C LYS A 103 -12.90 16.91 14.17
N LEU A 104 -12.16 16.01 13.51
CA LEU A 104 -11.57 14.85 14.13
C LEU A 104 -10.57 15.25 15.24
N ILE A 105 -9.70 16.21 14.96
CA ILE A 105 -8.70 16.70 15.92
C ILE A 105 -9.39 17.30 17.14
N THR A 106 -10.37 18.20 16.92
CA THR A 106 -11.14 18.80 18.03
C THR A 106 -11.92 17.76 18.84
N ALA A 107 -12.53 16.78 18.18
CA ALA A 107 -13.27 15.70 18.85
C ALA A 107 -12.34 14.84 19.71
N THR A 108 -11.18 14.47 19.18
CA THR A 108 -10.17 13.67 19.89
C THR A 108 -9.62 14.44 21.09
N GLN A 109 -9.31 15.73 20.94
CA GLN A 109 -8.85 16.57 22.05
C GLN A 109 -9.91 16.67 23.15
N SER A 110 -11.18 16.82 22.76
CA SER A 110 -12.31 16.84 23.69
C SER A 110 -12.51 15.51 24.42
N ALA A 111 -12.26 14.37 23.77
CA ALA A 111 -12.34 13.06 24.38
C ALA A 111 -11.23 12.86 25.42
N VAL A 112 -9.98 13.17 25.06
CA VAL A 112 -8.83 13.13 25.97
C VAL A 112 -9.06 14.02 27.20
N ASN A 113 -9.57 15.24 26.99
CA ASN A 113 -9.84 16.18 28.09
C ASN A 113 -10.97 15.73 29.02
N ARG A 114 -11.96 14.99 28.51
CA ARG A 114 -13.07 14.45 29.31
C ARG A 114 -12.80 13.09 29.92
N ALA A 115 -11.75 12.39 29.48
CA ALA A 115 -11.41 11.08 29.99
C ALA A 115 -11.17 11.12 31.52
N ARG A 116 -11.85 10.23 32.25
CA ARG A 116 -11.73 10.04 33.70
C ARG A 116 -11.59 8.56 34.00
N GLY A 117 -11.00 8.19 35.14
CA GLY A 117 -10.84 6.79 35.53
C GLY A 117 -9.90 5.97 34.64
N VAL A 118 -9.11 6.63 33.78
CA VAL A 118 -8.09 6.00 32.93
C VAL A 118 -6.75 6.04 33.65
N ASP A 119 -5.85 5.12 33.32
CA ASP A 119 -4.47 5.14 33.79
C ASP A 119 -3.77 6.48 33.50
N LYS A 120 -2.97 6.96 34.45
CA LYS A 120 -2.32 8.28 34.35
C LYS A 120 -1.30 8.34 33.22
N THR A 121 -0.57 7.25 32.97
CA THR A 121 0.43 7.17 31.90
C THR A 121 -0.27 7.19 30.54
N VAL A 122 -1.32 6.38 30.38
CA VAL A 122 -2.15 6.37 29.15
C VAL A 122 -2.74 7.75 28.87
N LEU A 123 -3.27 8.43 29.89
CA LEU A 123 -3.82 9.77 29.72
C LEU A 123 -2.76 10.82 29.38
N ALA A 124 -1.54 10.68 29.89
CA ALA A 124 -0.43 11.57 29.55
C ALA A 124 0.03 11.36 28.10
N GLU A 125 0.19 10.11 27.68
CA GLU A 125 0.54 9.74 26.30
C GLU A 125 -0.53 10.23 25.30
N ALA A 126 -1.82 10.02 25.62
CA ALA A 126 -2.93 10.49 24.82
C ALA A 126 -2.94 12.02 24.66
N LYS A 127 -2.59 12.77 25.72
CA LYS A 127 -2.46 14.24 25.66
C LYS A 127 -1.32 14.66 24.75
N THR A 128 -0.13 14.11 24.94
CA THR A 128 1.02 14.41 24.07
C THR A 128 0.71 14.08 22.61
N ALA A 129 0.06 12.94 22.36
CA ALA A 129 -0.31 12.52 21.02
C ALA A 129 -1.35 13.48 20.39
N VAL A 130 -2.41 13.85 21.11
CA VAL A 130 -3.44 14.74 20.54
C VAL A 130 -2.94 16.18 20.33
N ASP A 131 -2.04 16.65 21.19
CA ASP A 131 -1.41 17.98 21.06
C ASP A 131 -0.50 18.08 19.82
N GLY A 132 0.03 16.94 19.34
CA GLY A 132 0.83 16.87 18.11
C GLY A 132 0.02 16.82 16.81
N MET A 133 -1.28 16.49 16.87
CA MET A 133 -2.12 16.36 15.68
C MET A 133 -2.28 17.64 14.85
N PRO A 134 -2.44 18.85 15.44
CA PRO A 134 -2.51 20.09 14.66
C PRO A 134 -1.26 20.34 13.81
N GLU A 135 -0.07 20.03 14.35
CA GLU A 135 1.19 20.18 13.62
C GLU A 135 1.31 19.13 12.52
N ALA A 136 0.94 17.87 12.79
CA ALA A 136 0.87 16.84 11.76
C ALA A 136 -0.10 17.24 10.62
N TRP A 137 -1.24 17.86 10.95
CA TRP A 137 -2.19 18.36 9.97
C TRP A 137 -1.61 19.49 9.13
N LYS A 138 -0.89 20.44 9.75
CA LYS A 138 -0.17 21.49 9.03
C LYS A 138 0.85 20.89 8.06
N GLN A 139 1.61 19.87 8.47
CA GLN A 139 2.57 19.18 7.60
C GLN A 139 1.91 18.45 6.42
N ALA A 140 0.68 17.96 6.58
CA ALA A 140 -0.13 17.42 5.49
C ALA A 140 -0.54 18.54 4.51
N GLN A 141 -1.00 19.68 5.02
CA GLN A 141 -1.35 20.85 4.19
C GLN A 141 -0.14 21.41 3.44
N ASP A 142 1.04 21.41 4.05
CA ASP A 142 2.25 21.89 3.39
C ASP A 142 2.73 20.92 2.31
N ALA A 143 2.58 19.61 2.50
CA ALA A 143 2.79 18.63 1.43
C ALA A 143 1.83 18.85 0.25
N PHE A 144 0.56 19.16 0.51
CA PHE A 144 -0.41 19.51 -0.52
C PHE A 144 0.00 20.77 -1.30
N LYS A 145 0.39 21.85 -0.60
CA LYS A 145 0.86 23.10 -1.23
C LYS A 145 2.12 22.89 -2.06
N ALA A 146 2.97 21.94 -1.69
CA ALA A 146 4.16 21.55 -2.45
C ALA A 146 3.81 20.68 -3.68
N GLY A 147 2.53 20.40 -3.94
CA GLY A 147 2.08 19.53 -5.02
C GLY A 147 2.22 18.04 -4.72
N ASN A 148 2.64 17.66 -3.50
CA ASN A 148 2.76 16.27 -3.08
C ASN A 148 1.45 15.77 -2.44
N LEU A 149 0.43 15.61 -3.28
CA LEU A 149 -0.90 15.20 -2.85
C LEU A 149 -0.92 13.80 -2.20
N PHE A 150 -0.09 12.87 -2.67
CA PHE A 150 0.04 11.54 -2.06
C PHE A 150 0.56 11.62 -0.62
N GLU A 151 1.61 12.39 -0.39
CA GLU A 151 2.15 12.61 0.95
C GLU A 151 1.14 13.32 1.86
N ALA A 152 0.40 14.29 1.33
CA ALA A 152 -0.65 14.99 2.07
C ALA A 152 -1.74 14.03 2.57
N VAL A 153 -2.29 13.20 1.67
CA VAL A 153 -3.31 12.19 2.02
C VAL A 153 -2.75 11.14 2.97
N THR A 154 -1.52 10.67 2.77
CA THR A 154 -0.88 9.69 3.67
C THR A 154 -0.69 10.23 5.08
N LYS A 155 -0.21 11.49 5.23
CA LYS A 155 -0.09 12.14 6.54
C LYS A 155 -1.45 12.30 7.21
N ALA A 156 -2.47 12.71 6.46
CA ALA A 156 -3.82 12.83 6.98
C ALA A 156 -4.42 11.48 7.43
N ALA A 157 -4.17 10.41 6.69
CA ALA A 157 -4.54 9.05 7.10
C ALA A 157 -3.84 8.64 8.41
N GLY A 158 -2.55 8.96 8.57
CA GLY A 158 -1.83 8.73 9.83
C GLY A 158 -2.45 9.47 11.03
N ILE A 159 -2.97 10.69 10.84
CA ILE A 159 -3.71 11.42 11.88
C ILE A 159 -5.01 10.69 12.24
N LYS A 160 -5.74 10.17 11.24
CA LYS A 160 -6.95 9.35 11.46
C LYS A 160 -6.65 8.11 12.31
N GLU A 161 -5.58 7.38 11.98
CA GLU A 161 -5.14 6.20 12.73
C GLU A 161 -4.72 6.55 14.16
N GLN A 162 -3.97 7.65 14.33
CA GLN A 162 -3.56 8.11 15.65
C GLN A 162 -4.77 8.51 16.51
N ALA A 163 -5.77 9.16 15.93
CA ALA A 163 -7.02 9.47 16.63
C ALA A 163 -7.80 8.21 17.03
N ALA A 164 -7.91 7.23 16.13
CA ALA A 164 -8.54 5.95 16.43
C ALA A 164 -7.82 5.22 17.57
N LYS A 165 -6.49 5.20 17.56
CA LYS A 165 -5.67 4.59 18.62
C LYS A 165 -5.89 5.28 19.97
N ILE A 166 -5.84 6.61 20.02
CA ILE A 166 -6.11 7.36 21.26
C ILE A 166 -7.49 7.00 21.83
N MET A 167 -8.52 6.98 20.97
CA MET A 167 -9.88 6.64 21.40
C MET A 167 -10.00 5.20 21.91
N ALA A 168 -9.30 4.26 21.27
CA ALA A 168 -9.25 2.86 21.70
C ALA A 168 -8.55 2.71 23.06
N ASP A 169 -7.36 3.31 23.23
CA ASP A 169 -6.58 3.25 24.47
C ASP A 169 -7.34 3.86 25.66
N LEU A 170 -8.09 4.95 25.42
CA LEU A 170 -8.97 5.53 26.43
C LEU A 170 -10.15 4.60 26.76
N GLY A 171 -10.77 3.98 25.75
CA GLY A 171 -11.95 3.13 25.91
C GLY A 171 -11.68 1.79 26.60
N GLU A 172 -10.60 1.09 26.22
CA GLU A 172 -10.22 -0.21 26.78
C GLU A 172 -9.99 -0.13 28.29
N LYS A 173 -9.41 0.98 28.75
CA LYS A 173 -9.08 1.18 30.17
C LYS A 173 -10.14 1.89 31.00
N GLN A 174 -11.23 2.39 30.39
CA GLN A 174 -12.42 2.82 31.14
C GLN A 174 -13.22 1.62 31.67
N VAL A 175 -13.19 0.48 30.98
CA VAL A 175 -13.95 -0.73 31.36
C VAL A 175 -13.33 -1.41 32.59
N GLU A 176 -12.02 -1.27 32.78
CA GLU A 176 -11.30 -1.92 33.88
C GLU A 176 -11.54 -1.25 35.24
N THR A 177 -11.82 0.06 35.27
CA THR A 177 -12.12 0.83 36.50
C THR A 177 -13.56 0.73 36.97
N VAL A 178 -14.51 0.32 36.13
CA VAL A 178 -15.93 0.14 36.51
C VAL A 178 -16.18 -1.22 37.18
N LYS A 179 -15.23 -2.16 37.11
CA LYS A 179 -15.37 -3.53 37.66
C LYS A 179 -14.80 -3.74 39.07
N LYS A 180 -14.50 -2.68 39.84
CA LYS A 180 -13.92 -2.83 41.18
C LYS A 180 -14.72 -2.16 42.28
#